data_AF-A0A521G3J3-F1
#
_entry.id   AF-A0A521G3J3-F1
#
_cell.length_a   1.000
_cell.length_b   1.000
_cell.length_c   1.000
_cell.angle_alpha   90.00
_cell.angle_beta   90.00
_cell.angle_gamma   90.00
#
_symmetry.space_group_name_H-M   'P 1'
#
loop_
_entity.id
_entity.type
_entity.pdbx_description
1 polymer ?
#
loop_
_entity_poly.entity_id
_entity_poly.type
_entity_poly.pdbx_seq_one_letter_code
_entity_poly.pdbx_strand_id
1 'polypeptide(L)'
;MRFSSKKYAFLIVTLLTGELCRVMVSIAQEPPPPAVVEAETAATTAEQTLDAGEGRKRAKFEYQLDNRPDPFYSFIAKEAKEKKDTVDPIIDENNERLTGMRLFEPGQLRLVAVMGVQGSKIAMAEDTAGKGYILRENILIGKHGKIVMIKDGQVIIQEIRKTQSGREINNEIIMTLKKEEDK
;
A
#
# COMPACT_ATOMS: atom_id res chain seq x y z
N MET A 1 34.78 46.15 -30.98
CA MET A 1 33.48 45.86 -30.34
C MET A 1 33.46 46.51 -28.97
N ARG A 2 32.57 47.48 -28.75
CA ARG A 2 32.40 48.20 -27.48
C ARG A 2 31.30 47.49 -26.69
N PHE A 3 31.60 46.98 -25.49
CA PHE A 3 30.58 46.51 -24.55
C PHE A 3 30.27 47.61 -23.53
N SER A 4 29.03 48.10 -23.63
CA SER A 4 28.45 49.19 -22.85
C SER A 4 27.90 48.66 -21.52
N SER A 5 28.23 49.38 -20.46
CA SER A 5 27.77 49.26 -19.09
C SER A 5 26.34 49.76 -18.91
N LYS A 6 25.50 48.97 -18.22
CA LYS A 6 24.29 49.45 -17.52
C LYS A 6 24.15 48.68 -16.20
N LYS A 7 24.55 49.32 -15.08
CA LYS A 7 23.67 49.97 -14.10
C LYS A 7 22.91 48.97 -13.20
N TYR A 8 23.55 48.59 -12.09
CA TYR A 8 22.85 48.08 -10.91
C TYR A 8 23.15 49.02 -9.75
N ALA A 9 22.19 49.89 -9.46
CA ALA A 9 22.09 50.68 -8.26
C ALA A 9 20.60 50.87 -8.01
N PHE A 10 20.06 50.24 -6.96
CA PHE A 10 19.07 50.83 -6.06
C PHE A 10 18.77 49.90 -4.88
N LEU A 11 19.51 50.19 -3.81
CA LEU A 11 19.19 50.21 -2.39
C LEU A 11 17.68 50.26 -1.98
N ILE A 12 17.23 49.28 -1.18
CA ILE A 12 16.15 49.34 -0.16
C ILE A 12 16.57 48.31 0.92
N VAL A 13 17.15 48.64 2.09
CA VAL A 13 16.69 49.40 3.29
C VAL A 13 15.51 48.75 4.03
N THR A 14 15.89 47.92 5.03
CA THR A 14 15.31 47.73 6.39
C THR A 14 13.82 47.42 6.59
N LEU A 15 13.50 46.29 7.25
CA LEU A 15 12.83 46.21 8.59
C LEU A 15 12.42 44.77 8.96
N LEU A 16 12.12 44.58 10.25
CA LEU A 16 11.65 43.39 11.00
C LEU A 16 12.73 42.48 11.60
N THR A 17 13.32 42.86 12.74
CA THR A 17 12.84 42.75 14.15
C THR A 17 13.17 41.41 14.79
N GLY A 18 13.98 41.51 15.85
CA GLY A 18 14.53 40.42 16.61
C GLY A 18 13.56 39.75 17.59
N GLU A 19 14.17 38.76 18.23
CA GLU A 19 13.67 37.78 19.17
C GLU A 19 12.71 38.32 20.25
N LEU A 20 11.68 37.51 20.51
CA LEU A 20 11.27 37.20 21.87
C LEU A 20 10.77 35.75 21.91
N CYS A 21 11.68 34.88 22.30
CA CYS A 21 11.45 33.50 22.69
C CYS A 21 10.51 33.48 23.91
N ARG A 22 9.24 33.12 23.71
CA ARG A 22 8.30 32.82 24.79
C ARG A 22 8.04 31.32 24.81
N VAL A 23 8.84 30.64 25.61
CA VAL A 23 8.60 29.25 26.03
C VAL A 23 7.26 29.21 26.77
N MET A 24 6.29 28.51 26.19
CA MET A 24 5.16 27.94 26.93
C MET A 24 5.19 26.44 26.69
N VAL A 25 5.85 25.77 27.63
CA VAL A 25 5.65 24.35 27.94
C VAL A 25 4.16 24.19 28.25
N SER A 26 3.44 23.44 27.42
CA SER A 26 2.08 22.96 27.72
C SER A 26 2.05 21.46 27.50
N ILE A 27 2.35 20.77 28.59
CA ILE A 27 1.76 19.54 29.10
C ILE A 27 1.07 18.65 28.05
N ALA A 28 1.71 17.50 27.84
CA ALA A 28 1.10 16.29 27.32
C ALA A 28 -0.18 15.97 28.11
N GLN A 29 -1.30 15.83 27.41
CA GLN A 29 -2.45 15.12 27.94
C GLN A 29 -2.74 13.97 26.97
N GLU A 30 -2.01 12.89 27.20
CA GLU A 30 -2.30 11.57 26.67
C GLU A 30 -3.65 11.12 27.27
N PRO A 31 -4.64 10.72 26.47
CA PRO A 31 -5.91 10.25 26.99
C PRO A 31 -5.67 8.98 27.83
N PRO A 32 -6.31 8.85 29.00
CA PRO A 32 -6.02 7.76 29.93
C PRO A 32 -6.38 6.39 29.31
N PRO A 33 -5.62 5.34 29.64
CA PRO A 33 -5.94 3.97 29.25
C PRO A 33 -7.29 3.56 29.87
N PRO A 34 -8.16 2.84 29.15
CA PRO A 34 -9.34 2.27 29.75
C PRO A 34 -8.90 1.26 30.81
N ALA A 35 -9.22 1.58 32.06
CA ALA A 35 -9.06 0.68 33.19
C ALA A 35 -9.90 -0.58 32.95
N VAL A 36 -9.21 -1.72 32.99
CA VAL A 36 -9.77 -3.01 33.34
C VAL A 36 -10.34 -2.89 34.76
N VAL A 37 -11.66 -3.02 34.87
CA VAL A 37 -12.35 -3.42 36.10
C VAL A 37 -12.98 -4.78 35.81
N GLU A 38 -12.25 -5.82 36.21
CA GLU A 38 -12.82 -7.12 36.53
C GLU A 38 -13.43 -7.07 37.94
N ALA A 39 -14.60 -7.71 38.08
CA ALA A 39 -15.33 -8.16 39.27
C ALA A 39 -16.77 -7.62 39.22
N GLU A 40 -17.84 -8.38 39.39
CA GLU A 40 -18.07 -9.81 39.55
C GLU A 40 -19.60 -9.95 39.51
N THR A 41 -20.11 -11.17 39.29
CA THR A 41 -21.49 -11.59 39.61
C THR A 41 -22.66 -10.88 38.91
N ALA A 42 -23.14 -11.50 37.82
CA ALA A 42 -24.56 -11.82 37.65
C ALA A 42 -24.72 -12.75 36.45
N ALA A 43 -24.32 -14.01 36.61
CA ALA A 43 -24.84 -15.08 35.77
C ALA A 43 -26.32 -15.27 36.13
N THR A 44 -27.19 -14.44 35.58
CA THR A 44 -28.62 -14.76 35.50
C THR A 44 -28.78 -15.75 34.37
N THR A 45 -28.80 -17.02 34.77
CA THR A 45 -29.47 -18.11 34.09
C THR A 45 -30.84 -17.64 33.61
N ALA A 46 -30.95 -17.27 32.34
CA ALA A 46 -32.22 -17.18 31.66
C ALA A 46 -32.64 -18.61 31.28
N GLU A 47 -33.04 -19.39 32.28
CA GLU A 47 -33.97 -20.49 32.03
C GLU A 47 -35.23 -19.84 31.46
N GLN A 48 -35.43 -19.99 30.15
CA GLN A 48 -36.74 -19.79 29.56
C GLN A 48 -37.65 -20.89 30.09
N THR A 49 -38.32 -20.60 31.20
CA THR A 49 -39.39 -21.42 31.77
C THR A 49 -40.54 -21.42 30.79
N LEU A 50 -40.62 -22.46 29.95
CA LEU A 50 -41.80 -22.74 29.17
C LEU A 50 -42.88 -23.26 30.12
N ASP A 51 -43.86 -22.39 30.37
CA ASP A 51 -45.28 -22.70 30.56
C ASP A 51 -45.57 -24.06 31.20
N ALA A 52 -45.61 -24.08 32.55
CA ALA A 52 -46.20 -25.17 33.31
C ALA A 52 -47.74 -25.10 33.21
N GLY A 53 -48.26 -25.33 32.00
CA GLY A 53 -49.67 -25.60 31.73
C GLY A 53 -49.90 -27.12 31.73
N GLU A 54 -50.82 -27.55 32.59
CA GLU A 54 -51.20 -28.95 32.79
C GLU A 54 -51.49 -29.67 31.46
N GLY A 55 -50.90 -30.86 31.27
CA GLY A 55 -51.44 -31.88 30.37
C GLY A 55 -50.96 -31.93 28.91
N ARG A 56 -49.85 -31.29 28.51
CA ARG A 56 -49.25 -31.57 27.19
C ARG A 56 -48.31 -32.77 27.28
N LYS A 57 -48.76 -33.93 26.78
CA LYS A 57 -47.90 -35.10 26.53
C LYS A 57 -46.60 -34.61 25.89
N ARG A 58 -45.45 -34.85 26.55
CA ARG A 58 -44.13 -34.50 26.01
C ARG A 58 -44.00 -35.17 24.65
N ALA A 59 -44.18 -34.41 23.57
CA ALA A 59 -43.97 -34.93 22.24
C ALA A 59 -42.51 -35.42 22.18
N LYS A 60 -42.31 -36.64 21.70
CA LYS A 60 -40.97 -37.20 21.55
C LYS A 60 -40.21 -36.31 20.56
N PHE A 61 -39.25 -35.54 21.06
CA PHE A 61 -38.39 -34.72 20.21
C PHE A 61 -37.49 -35.66 19.41
N GLU A 62 -37.55 -35.58 18.09
CA GLU A 62 -36.70 -36.33 17.18
C GLU A 62 -35.92 -35.35 16.31
N TYR A 63 -34.60 -35.49 16.34
CA TYR A 63 -33.70 -34.60 15.63
C TYR A 63 -33.62 -35.04 14.15
N GLN A 64 -34.23 -34.27 13.25
CA GLN A 64 -34.23 -34.57 11.81
C GLN A 64 -32.99 -34.03 11.11
N LEU A 65 -32.09 -34.91 10.66
CA LEU A 65 -30.80 -34.57 10.03
C LEU A 65 -30.90 -34.15 8.55
N ASP A 66 -32.06 -34.33 7.92
CA ASP A 66 -32.17 -34.24 6.45
C ASP A 66 -31.99 -32.82 5.91
N ASN A 67 -31.32 -32.71 4.75
CA ASN A 67 -31.08 -31.46 4.00
C ASN A 67 -30.37 -30.32 4.76
N ARG A 68 -29.63 -30.62 5.83
CA ARG A 68 -28.76 -29.61 6.45
C ARG A 68 -27.45 -29.46 5.66
N PRO A 69 -27.09 -28.25 5.22
CA PRO A 69 -25.77 -28.00 4.67
C PRO A 69 -24.71 -28.27 5.74
N ASP A 70 -23.60 -28.90 5.32
CA ASP A 70 -22.48 -29.23 6.19
C ASP A 70 -21.94 -27.94 6.85
N PRO A 71 -21.98 -27.83 8.19
CA PRO A 71 -21.55 -26.62 8.89
C PRO A 71 -20.04 -26.37 8.78
N PHE A 72 -19.27 -27.36 8.30
CA PHE A 72 -17.83 -27.25 8.10
C PHE A 72 -17.43 -27.12 6.63
N TYR A 73 -18.39 -27.18 5.70
CA TYR A 73 -18.13 -26.93 4.29
C TYR A 73 -18.31 -25.45 3.98
N SER A 74 -17.25 -24.80 3.47
CA SER A 74 -17.31 -23.37 3.15
C SER A 74 -18.30 -23.08 2.02
N PHE A 75 -19.26 -22.18 2.27
CA PHE A 75 -20.20 -21.69 1.27
C PHE A 75 -19.51 -20.95 0.10
N ILE A 76 -18.32 -20.37 0.35
CA ILE A 76 -17.56 -19.56 -0.62
C ILE A 76 -16.89 -20.45 -1.68
N ALA A 77 -16.68 -21.74 -1.40
CA ALA A 77 -15.93 -22.63 -2.30
C ALA A 77 -16.61 -22.87 -3.65
N LYS A 78 -17.95 -22.76 -3.72
CA LYS A 78 -18.70 -22.89 -4.99
C LYS A 78 -18.61 -21.61 -5.82
N GLU A 79 -18.83 -20.46 -5.21
CA GLU A 79 -18.75 -19.15 -5.88
C GLU A 79 -17.32 -18.77 -6.29
N ALA A 80 -16.31 -19.22 -5.53
CA ALA A 80 -14.91 -18.94 -5.82
C ALA A 80 -14.37 -19.72 -7.02
N LYS A 81 -14.97 -20.86 -7.40
CA LYS A 81 -14.56 -21.60 -8.59
C LYS A 81 -14.98 -20.88 -9.87
N GLU A 82 -16.16 -20.28 -9.90
CA GLU A 82 -16.66 -19.54 -11.07
C GLU A 82 -15.97 -18.18 -11.26
N LYS A 83 -15.42 -17.59 -10.18
CA LYS A 83 -14.68 -16.31 -10.22
C LYS A 83 -13.16 -16.46 -10.41
N LYS A 84 -12.62 -17.69 -10.38
CA LYS A 84 -11.17 -17.92 -10.49
C LYS A 84 -10.65 -17.88 -11.93
N ASP A 85 -11.52 -18.05 -12.91
CA ASP A 85 -11.11 -18.10 -14.32
C ASP A 85 -10.82 -16.72 -14.94
N THR A 86 -11.05 -15.61 -14.20
CA THR A 86 -10.92 -14.24 -14.73
C THR A 86 -9.71 -13.46 -14.23
N VAL A 87 -8.86 -13.99 -13.36
CA VAL A 87 -7.74 -13.21 -12.79
C VAL A 87 -6.42 -13.96 -12.91
N ASP A 88 -5.97 -14.18 -14.14
CA ASP A 88 -4.58 -14.53 -14.39
C ASP A 88 -3.70 -13.35 -13.92
N PRO A 89 -2.70 -13.57 -13.04
CA PRO A 89 -1.86 -12.48 -12.52
C PRO A 89 -1.01 -11.81 -13.59
N ILE A 90 -0.93 -12.44 -14.77
CA ILE A 90 -0.16 -12.01 -15.95
C ILE A 90 -1.04 -11.13 -16.87
N ILE A 91 -2.34 -11.01 -16.62
CA ILE A 91 -3.23 -10.15 -17.41
C ILE A 91 -3.49 -8.85 -16.63
N ASP A 92 -3.37 -7.71 -17.30
CA ASP A 92 -3.65 -6.40 -16.72
C ASP A 92 -5.13 -5.98 -16.81
N GLU A 93 -5.46 -4.80 -16.30
CA GLU A 93 -6.84 -4.24 -16.32
C GLU A 93 -7.40 -4.05 -17.74
N ASN A 94 -6.53 -4.00 -18.75
CA ASN A 94 -6.88 -3.83 -20.16
C ASN A 94 -6.88 -5.15 -20.92
N ASN A 95 -6.83 -6.29 -20.22
CA ASN A 95 -6.70 -7.63 -20.79
C ASN A 95 -5.40 -7.87 -21.59
N GLU A 96 -4.35 -7.06 -21.36
CA GLU A 96 -3.04 -7.27 -21.97
C GLU A 96 -2.17 -8.20 -21.12
N ARG A 97 -1.44 -9.08 -21.81
CA ARG A 97 -0.47 -9.95 -21.16
C ARG A 97 0.78 -9.16 -20.78
N LEU A 98 1.12 -9.14 -19.51
CA LEU A 98 2.35 -8.56 -18.98
C LEU A 98 3.57 -9.31 -19.54
N THR A 99 4.54 -8.55 -20.06
CA THR A 99 5.77 -9.09 -20.65
C THR A 99 6.99 -8.28 -20.22
N GLY A 100 8.16 -8.93 -20.11
CA GLY A 100 9.42 -8.27 -19.80
C GLY A 100 9.37 -7.57 -18.44
N MET A 101 9.67 -6.25 -18.41
CA MET A 101 9.70 -5.43 -17.20
C MET A 101 8.35 -5.20 -16.54
N ARG A 102 7.26 -5.40 -17.29
CA ARG A 102 5.90 -5.31 -16.75
C ARG A 102 5.54 -6.48 -15.82
N LEU A 103 6.33 -7.55 -15.82
CA LEU A 103 6.12 -8.72 -14.93
C LEU A 103 6.60 -8.50 -13.49
N PHE A 104 7.51 -7.55 -13.28
CA PHE A 104 8.16 -7.35 -12.00
C PHE A 104 7.78 -6.01 -11.40
N GLU A 105 7.29 -6.03 -10.17
CA GLU A 105 7.05 -4.79 -9.44
C GLU A 105 8.37 -4.14 -9.01
N PRO A 106 8.45 -2.80 -8.91
CA PRO A 106 9.69 -2.10 -8.57
C PRO A 106 10.36 -2.63 -7.29
N GLY A 107 9.58 -2.98 -6.27
CA GLY A 107 10.10 -3.52 -5.00
C GLY A 107 10.68 -4.93 -5.08
N GLN A 108 10.43 -5.67 -6.17
CA GLN A 108 11.00 -7.00 -6.41
C GLN A 108 12.36 -6.92 -7.12
N LEU A 109 12.69 -5.76 -7.68
CA LEU A 109 13.94 -5.51 -8.37
C LEU A 109 14.92 -4.79 -7.47
N ARG A 110 16.19 -5.17 -7.56
CA ARG A 110 17.29 -4.51 -6.86
C ARG A 110 18.07 -3.66 -7.85
N LEU A 111 18.23 -2.37 -7.57
CA LEU A 111 19.09 -1.51 -8.37
C LEU A 111 20.56 -1.90 -8.15
N VAL A 112 21.26 -2.26 -9.23
CA VAL A 112 22.64 -2.76 -9.22
C VAL A 112 23.62 -1.73 -9.76
N ALA A 113 23.23 -0.97 -10.78
CA ALA A 113 24.11 0.03 -11.37
C ALA A 113 23.33 1.19 -11.98
N VAL A 114 23.97 2.36 -12.02
CA VAL A 114 23.57 3.49 -12.84
C VAL A 114 24.78 3.93 -13.65
N MET A 115 24.60 4.10 -14.96
CA MET A 115 25.67 4.41 -15.91
C MET A 115 25.23 5.56 -16.82
N GLY A 116 26.19 6.38 -17.26
CA GLY A 116 25.96 7.40 -18.28
C GLY A 116 26.31 6.88 -19.68
N VAL A 117 25.42 7.09 -20.65
CA VAL A 117 25.62 6.76 -22.08
C VAL A 117 25.22 7.96 -22.94
N GLN A 118 26.19 8.56 -23.64
CA GLN A 118 25.97 9.61 -24.65
C GLN A 118 25.06 10.77 -24.16
N GLY A 119 25.23 11.20 -22.91
CA GLY A 119 24.43 12.28 -22.32
C GLY A 119 23.09 11.85 -21.68
N SER A 120 22.71 10.57 -21.84
CA SER A 120 21.57 9.96 -21.13
C SER A 120 22.07 9.08 -19.97
N LYS A 121 21.22 8.82 -18.97
CA LYS A 121 21.51 7.85 -17.91
C LYS A 121 20.71 6.57 -18.15
N ILE A 122 21.34 5.43 -17.88
CA ILE A 122 20.72 4.10 -17.90
C ILE A 122 20.98 3.44 -16.55
N ALA A 123 20.07 2.56 -16.14
CA ALA A 123 20.22 1.79 -14.91
C ALA A 123 20.16 0.29 -15.19
N MET A 124 20.75 -0.50 -14.31
CA MET A 124 20.64 -1.96 -14.32
C MET A 124 19.97 -2.40 -13.03
N ALA A 125 18.90 -3.18 -13.13
CA ALA A 125 18.25 -3.80 -12.00
C ALA A 125 18.26 -5.32 -12.13
N GLU A 126 18.21 -6.01 -11.00
CA GLU A 126 18.31 -7.47 -10.92
C GLU A 126 17.08 -8.01 -10.19
N ASP A 127 16.50 -9.11 -10.66
CA ASP A 127 15.46 -9.83 -9.93
C ASP A 127 16.03 -10.74 -8.83
N THR A 128 15.15 -11.40 -8.08
CA THR A 128 15.55 -12.38 -7.06
C THR A 128 16.22 -13.64 -7.63
N ALA A 129 16.10 -13.88 -8.94
CA ALA A 129 16.73 -15.00 -9.64
C ALA A 129 18.11 -14.62 -10.22
N GLY A 130 18.57 -13.40 -10.02
CA GLY A 130 19.85 -12.90 -10.50
C GLY A 130 19.86 -12.48 -11.97
N LYS A 131 18.71 -12.37 -12.62
CA LYS A 131 18.62 -11.87 -13.99
C LYS A 131 18.66 -10.34 -13.99
N GLY A 132 19.61 -9.80 -14.74
CA GLY A 132 19.78 -8.36 -14.93
C GLY A 132 18.91 -7.81 -16.06
N TYR A 133 18.37 -6.62 -15.86
CA TYR A 133 17.53 -5.89 -16.80
C TYR A 133 17.96 -4.44 -16.90
N ILE A 134 17.91 -3.90 -18.11
CA ILE A 134 18.29 -2.51 -18.40
C ILE A 134 17.05 -1.62 -18.28
N LEU A 135 17.19 -0.59 -17.46
CA LEU A 135 16.20 0.44 -17.21
C LEU A 135 16.55 1.71 -17.99
N ARG A 136 15.56 2.26 -18.69
CA ARG A 136 15.63 3.55 -19.38
C ARG A 136 14.42 4.38 -19.00
N GLU A 137 14.53 5.69 -19.18
CA GLU A 137 13.41 6.60 -19.00
C GLU A 137 12.26 6.22 -19.94
N ASN A 138 11.03 6.45 -19.47
CA ASN A 138 9.78 6.14 -20.16
C ASN A 138 9.47 4.65 -20.41
N ILE A 139 10.24 3.73 -19.85
CA ILE A 139 9.88 2.30 -19.85
C ILE A 139 8.85 1.99 -18.76
N LEU A 140 7.90 1.11 -19.07
CA LEU A 140 6.91 0.58 -18.13
C LEU A 140 7.51 -0.53 -17.26
N ILE A 141 7.19 -0.52 -15.98
CA ILE A 141 7.68 -1.45 -14.96
C ILE A 141 6.52 -1.87 -14.06
N GLY A 142 6.42 -3.17 -13.77
CA GLY A 142 5.27 -3.74 -13.05
C GLY A 142 3.95 -3.49 -13.79
N LYS A 143 2.86 -3.53 -13.03
CA LYS A 143 1.50 -3.35 -13.58
C LYS A 143 1.20 -1.90 -13.95
N HIS A 144 1.60 -0.97 -13.10
CA HIS A 144 1.20 0.44 -13.20
C HIS A 144 2.36 1.44 -13.12
N GLY A 145 3.60 0.95 -13.08
CA GLY A 145 4.79 1.78 -12.94
C GLY A 145 5.32 2.26 -14.28
N LYS A 146 5.85 3.49 -14.28
CA LYS A 146 6.64 4.06 -15.38
C LYS A 146 7.87 4.75 -14.84
N ILE A 147 9.01 4.52 -15.48
CA ILE A 147 10.28 5.17 -15.12
C ILE A 147 10.24 6.61 -15.61
N VAL A 148 10.28 7.56 -14.68
CA VAL A 148 10.23 8.99 -14.99
C VAL A 148 11.62 9.55 -15.23
N MET A 149 12.57 9.21 -14.36
CA MET A 149 13.91 9.77 -14.40
C MET A 149 14.93 8.83 -13.78
N ILE A 150 16.13 8.80 -14.34
CA ILE A 150 17.27 8.10 -13.77
C ILE A 150 18.26 9.15 -13.26
N LYS A 151 18.58 9.11 -11.97
CA LYS A 151 19.56 10.00 -11.33
C LYS A 151 20.78 9.20 -10.88
N ASP A 152 21.81 9.88 -10.40
CA ASP A 152 22.99 9.21 -9.86
C ASP A 152 22.63 8.37 -8.64
N GLY A 153 22.81 7.05 -8.75
CA GLY A 153 22.54 6.09 -7.69
C GLY A 153 21.06 5.84 -7.38
N GLN A 154 20.10 6.40 -8.14
CA GLN A 154 18.69 6.14 -7.91
C GLN A 154 17.82 6.24 -9.16
N VAL A 155 16.71 5.51 -9.18
CA VAL A 155 15.72 5.52 -10.26
C VAL A 155 14.37 5.95 -9.68
N ILE A 156 13.75 6.94 -10.31
CA ILE A 156 12.44 7.49 -9.90
C ILE A 156 11.37 6.87 -10.80
N ILE A 157 10.40 6.23 -10.15
CA ILE A 157 9.28 5.53 -10.78
C ILE A 157 7.99 6.18 -10.30
N GLN A 158 7.08 6.42 -11.23
CA GLN A 158 5.73 6.85 -10.93
C GLN A 158 4.76 5.71 -11.18
N GLU A 159 3.96 5.38 -10.18
CA GLU A 159 2.94 4.35 -10.22
C GLU A 159 1.56 5.01 -10.12
N ILE A 160 0.63 4.62 -10.99
CA ILE A 160 -0.74 5.17 -10.99
C ILE A 160 -1.70 4.07 -10.57
N ARG A 161 -2.37 4.24 -9.42
CA ARG A 161 -3.41 3.29 -8.97
C ARG A 161 -4.79 3.89 -9.03
N LYS A 162 -5.77 3.09 -9.46
CA LYS A 162 -7.18 3.45 -9.40
C LYS A 162 -7.81 2.95 -8.10
N THR A 163 -8.49 3.85 -7.40
CA THR A 163 -9.35 3.50 -6.26
C THR A 163 -10.65 2.85 -6.74
N GLN A 164 -11.38 2.19 -5.84
CA GLN A 164 -12.72 1.67 -6.14
C GLN A 164 -13.69 2.77 -6.63
N SER A 165 -13.46 4.03 -6.23
CA SER A 165 -14.22 5.19 -6.69
C SER A 165 -13.78 5.73 -8.05
N GLY A 166 -12.79 5.10 -8.71
CA GLY A 166 -12.25 5.54 -10.00
C GLY A 166 -11.28 6.73 -9.94
N ARG A 167 -10.92 7.22 -8.73
CA ARG A 167 -9.89 8.25 -8.58
C ARG A 167 -8.50 7.66 -8.78
N GLU A 168 -7.66 8.35 -9.52
CA GLU A 168 -6.25 8.00 -9.73
C GLU A 168 -5.39 8.56 -8.59
N ILE A 169 -4.55 7.69 -8.02
CA ILE A 169 -3.56 8.02 -7.01
C ILE A 169 -2.19 7.82 -7.62
N ASN A 170 -1.40 8.89 -7.64
CA ASN A 170 -0.01 8.85 -8.07
C ASN A 170 0.88 8.53 -6.88
N ASN A 171 1.65 7.46 -6.98
CA ASN A 171 2.64 7.05 -6.01
C ASN A 171 4.05 7.20 -6.62
N GLU A 172 4.96 7.84 -5.90
CA GLU A 172 6.35 7.97 -6.32
C GLU A 172 7.20 6.94 -5.57
N ILE A 173 7.88 6.08 -6.32
CA ILE A 173 8.75 5.03 -5.79
C ILE A 173 10.18 5.35 -6.21
N ILE A 174 11.09 5.38 -5.23
CA ILE A 174 12.51 5.64 -5.45
C ILE A 174 13.27 4.34 -5.20
N MET A 175 13.92 3.81 -6.23
CA MET A 175 14.87 2.71 -6.08
C MET A 175 16.26 3.28 -5.87
N THR A 176 16.89 2.94 -4.76
CA THR A 176 18.24 3.41 -4.40
C THR A 176 19.27 2.31 -4.57
N LEU A 177 20.44 2.69 -5.08
CA LEU A 177 21.58 1.80 -5.21
C LEU A 177 22.16 1.52 -3.82
N LYS A 178 22.15 0.25 -3.41
CA LYS A 178 22.76 -0.18 -2.15
C LYS A 178 24.29 -0.06 -2.25
N LYS A 179 24.91 0.59 -1.28
CA LYS A 179 26.37 0.60 -1.13
C LYS A 179 26.80 -0.66 -0.40
N GLU A 180 28.02 -1.14 -0.65
CA GLU A 180 28.53 -2.38 -0.04
C GLU A 180 28.62 -2.33 1.49
N GLU A 181 28.64 -1.12 2.06
CA GLU A 181 28.77 -0.86 3.49
C GLU A 181 27.47 -1.09 4.28
N ASP A 182 26.31 -1.20 3.61
CA ASP A 182 24.98 -1.31 4.25
C ASP A 182 24.46 -2.76 4.37
N LYS A 183 25.36 -3.75 4.53
CA LYS A 183 25.02 -5.18 4.49
C LYS A 183 24.81 -5.81 5.87
#